data_AF-A0A2D4K4J8-F1
#
_entry.id   AF-A0A2D4K4J8-F1
#
_cell.length_a   1.000
_cell.length_b   1.000
_cell.length_c   1.000
_cell.angle_alpha   90.00
_cell.angle_beta   90.00
_cell.angle_gamma   90.00
#
_symmetry.space_group_name_H-M   'P 1'
#
loop_
_entity.id
_entity.type
_entity.pdbx_description
1 polymer ?
#
loop_
_entity_poly.entity_id
_entity_poly.type
_entity_poly.pdbx_seq_one_letter_code
_entity_poly.pdbx_strand_id
1 'polypeptide(L)'
;IPYRHYLHEWTCHPDQNDCIQAKKAYDLQSDNLYKSDLEWLRGCGWIPLDSVDHRRVKNAQDLINKRIYTKEAIDNFDHFTPVEDTPDVVLAKANSIMQSDVKYKETFNLQKGHYIGSDDTPALSHSRQMVKLYSDYIYKDAWESNKAYGYTLPPDYIPIVGAKHADYINSQLKYKTTYEKLKGHYLAGKHKKDFPSVLHCLAFQKMRSALAYRKNYEDTKANIHIPSDMINHLLAKKCQYILSDLEYRTYLHQWNCSPEENDVVLARKAQEILSDVIYKDDLTWLKGIGCYVWDTPQILHAKKSYDLQSQLKYTKQGKDNLPNYGVVMDTPVYVTAVQSGHNASELRYKEHYHKIKDKYTTVLKTADHDRIQNLKHLFSNNVYKKLWEKIKSITYKLPPDA
;
A
#
# COMPACT_ATOMS: atom_id res chain seq x y z
N ILE A 1 24.76 39.88 -83.35
CA ILE A 1 25.71 39.60 -84.44
C ILE A 1 25.83 38.08 -84.57
N PRO A 2 25.07 37.41 -85.47
CA PRO A 2 25.02 35.95 -85.57
C PRO A 2 25.59 35.47 -86.92
N TYR A 3 26.86 35.76 -87.24
CA TYR A 3 27.43 35.39 -88.55
C TYR A 3 28.88 34.86 -88.53
N ARG A 4 29.46 34.60 -87.35
CA ARG A 4 30.71 33.83 -87.24
C ARG A 4 30.42 32.51 -86.57
N HIS A 5 29.97 31.54 -87.34
CA HIS A 5 30.12 30.13 -87.00
C HIS A 5 31.33 29.61 -87.76
N TYR A 6 32.33 29.11 -87.04
CA TYR A 6 33.46 28.43 -87.66
C TYR A 6 32.94 27.05 -88.15
N LEU A 7 33.13 26.74 -89.43
CA LEU A 7 32.80 25.43 -89.96
C LEU A 7 33.70 24.40 -89.25
N HIS A 8 33.11 23.47 -88.50
CA HIS A 8 33.75 22.51 -87.59
C HIS A 8 33.99 22.98 -86.14
N GLU A 9 32.94 23.41 -85.46
CA GLU A 9 32.89 23.36 -84.00
C GLU A 9 32.62 21.91 -83.54
N TRP A 10 33.66 21.19 -83.10
CA TRP A 10 33.49 19.88 -82.48
C TRP A 10 33.15 20.05 -81.00
N THR A 11 31.87 19.92 -80.64
CA THR A 11 31.43 19.84 -79.24
C THR A 11 31.49 18.39 -78.78
N CYS A 12 32.35 18.08 -77.81
CA CYS A 12 32.42 16.75 -77.26
C CYS A 12 31.25 16.50 -76.30
N HIS A 13 30.37 15.57 -76.64
CA HIS A 13 29.27 15.19 -75.76
C HIS A 13 29.79 14.27 -74.63
N PRO A 14 29.20 14.34 -73.43
CA PRO A 14 29.68 13.58 -72.26
C PRO A 14 29.55 12.05 -72.40
N ASP A 15 28.80 11.57 -73.38
CA ASP A 15 28.63 10.16 -73.75
C ASP A 15 29.59 9.68 -74.84
N GLN A 16 30.40 10.57 -75.43
CA GLN A 16 31.45 10.18 -76.37
C GLN A 16 32.57 9.43 -75.65
N ASN A 17 33.11 8.42 -76.33
CA ASN A 17 34.10 7.52 -75.73
C ASN A 17 35.34 8.26 -75.22
N ASP A 18 35.79 9.31 -75.92
CA ASP A 18 36.95 10.10 -75.51
C ASP A 18 36.71 10.83 -74.18
N CYS A 19 35.53 11.41 -73.99
CA CYS A 19 35.10 12.04 -72.74
C CYS A 19 34.99 11.01 -71.60
N ILE A 20 34.47 9.82 -71.90
CA ILE A 20 34.34 8.73 -70.92
C ILE A 20 35.71 8.23 -70.49
N GLN A 21 36.65 8.03 -71.42
CA GLN A 21 38.02 7.59 -71.10
C GLN A 21 38.78 8.66 -70.34
N ALA A 22 38.66 9.94 -70.72
CA ALA A 22 39.22 11.05 -69.97
C ALA A 22 38.67 11.12 -68.54
N LYS A 23 37.35 10.99 -68.37
CA LYS A 23 36.71 10.95 -67.05
C LYS A 23 37.23 9.78 -66.21
N LYS A 24 37.32 8.57 -66.76
CA LYS A 24 37.89 7.41 -66.06
C LYS A 24 39.34 7.63 -65.63
N ALA A 25 40.16 8.26 -66.48
CA ALA A 25 41.54 8.58 -66.14
C ALA A 25 41.62 9.63 -65.01
N TYR A 26 40.75 10.64 -65.04
CA TYR A 26 40.65 11.64 -63.97
C TYR A 26 40.12 11.04 -62.67
N ASP A 27 39.12 10.17 -62.73
CA ASP A 27 38.57 9.49 -61.56
C ASP A 27 39.64 8.61 -60.89
N LEU A 28 40.48 7.94 -61.69
CA LEU A 28 41.61 7.12 -61.20
C LEU A 28 42.72 7.95 -60.54
N GLN A 29 42.94 9.18 -60.99
CA GLN A 29 43.93 10.10 -60.41
C GLN A 29 43.38 10.97 -59.27
N SER A 30 42.07 10.92 -59.02
CA SER A 30 41.41 11.77 -58.04
C SER A 30 41.63 11.26 -56.61
N ASP A 31 42.48 11.97 -55.86
CA ASP A 31 42.70 11.74 -54.42
C ASP A 31 41.40 11.80 -53.60
N ASN A 32 40.40 12.57 -54.06
CA ASN A 32 39.13 12.71 -53.35
C ASN A 32 38.28 11.44 -53.48
N LEU A 33 38.21 10.84 -54.68
CA LEU A 33 37.51 9.57 -54.90
C LEU A 33 38.21 8.43 -54.16
N TYR A 34 39.55 8.40 -54.20
CA TYR A 34 40.33 7.44 -53.43
C TYR A 34 40.06 7.53 -51.92
N LYS A 35 39.96 8.74 -51.36
CA LYS A 35 39.64 8.94 -49.94
C LYS A 35 38.20 8.58 -49.60
N SER A 36 37.22 8.90 -50.44
CA SER A 36 35.82 8.48 -50.22
C SER A 36 35.66 6.97 -50.28
N ASP A 37 36.42 6.29 -51.14
CA ASP A 37 36.48 4.82 -51.20
C ASP A 37 37.14 4.19 -49.97
N LEU A 38 37.72 4.95 -49.05
CA LEU A 38 38.19 4.45 -47.76
C LEU A 38 37.22 4.78 -46.62
N GLU A 39 36.23 5.65 -46.83
CA GLU A 39 35.25 6.02 -45.81
C GLU A 39 34.28 4.88 -45.49
N TRP A 40 33.99 3.96 -46.43
CA TRP A 40 33.16 2.78 -46.14
C TRP A 40 33.83 1.80 -45.17
N LEU A 41 35.16 1.82 -45.06
CA LEU A 41 35.92 1.09 -44.04
C LEU A 41 35.91 1.81 -42.68
N ARG A 42 35.62 3.11 -42.66
CA ARG A 42 35.57 3.96 -41.46
C ARG A 42 34.26 3.70 -40.70
N GLY A 43 34.17 2.53 -40.09
CA GLY A 43 32.97 2.04 -39.39
C GLY A 43 32.92 0.51 -39.26
N CYS A 44 33.69 -0.19 -40.10
CA CYS A 44 33.91 -1.63 -39.99
C CYS A 44 34.92 -1.92 -38.85
N GLY A 45 34.46 -1.86 -37.60
CA GLY A 45 35.25 -2.35 -36.48
C GLY A 45 35.50 -3.86 -36.61
N TRP A 46 36.68 -4.34 -36.22
CA TRP A 46 36.92 -5.77 -35.99
C TRP A 46 36.05 -6.21 -34.81
N ILE A 47 34.91 -6.84 -35.08
CA ILE A 47 34.06 -7.42 -34.04
C ILE A 47 34.71 -8.77 -33.68
N PRO A 48 35.21 -8.99 -32.45
CA PRO A 48 35.88 -10.24 -32.07
C PRO A 48 34.89 -11.40 -31.84
N LEU A 49 33.63 -11.25 -32.29
CA LEU A 49 32.64 -12.30 -32.27
C LEU A 49 33.21 -13.47 -33.09
N ASP A 50 33.19 -14.66 -32.51
CA ASP A 50 33.76 -15.89 -33.07
C ASP A 50 35.29 -15.94 -33.25
N SER A 51 36.02 -14.98 -32.68
CA SER A 51 37.47 -15.14 -32.47
C SER A 51 37.77 -16.39 -31.63
N VAL A 52 39.00 -16.92 -31.76
CA VAL A 52 39.42 -18.12 -31.00
C VAL A 52 39.26 -17.92 -29.49
N ASP A 53 39.61 -16.75 -28.98
CA ASP A 53 39.44 -16.42 -27.56
C ASP A 53 37.97 -16.29 -27.16
N HIS A 54 37.13 -15.66 -27.99
CA HIS A 54 35.69 -15.58 -27.74
C HIS A 54 35.06 -16.98 -27.67
N ARG A 55 35.39 -17.87 -28.63
CA ARG A 55 34.89 -19.25 -28.63
C ARG A 55 35.38 -20.03 -27.40
N ARG A 56 36.64 -19.87 -27.01
CA ARG A 56 37.21 -20.50 -25.82
C ARG A 56 36.46 -20.08 -24.54
N VAL A 57 36.22 -18.78 -24.38
CA VAL A 57 35.49 -18.23 -23.22
C VAL A 57 34.03 -18.69 -23.22
N LYS A 58 33.35 -18.64 -24.38
CA LYS A 58 31.96 -19.06 -24.53
C LYS A 58 31.78 -20.53 -24.17
N ASN A 59 32.64 -21.41 -24.70
CA ASN A 59 32.60 -22.84 -24.37
C ASN A 59 32.80 -23.07 -22.86
N ALA A 60 33.79 -22.41 -22.25
CA ALA A 60 34.03 -22.52 -20.81
C ALA A 60 32.83 -22.02 -19.98
N GLN A 61 32.16 -20.96 -20.42
CA GLN A 61 30.97 -20.43 -19.78
C GLN A 61 29.78 -21.39 -19.90
N ASP A 62 29.60 -22.02 -21.06
CA ASP A 62 28.56 -23.03 -21.30
C ASP A 62 28.78 -24.28 -20.43
N LEU A 63 30.04 -24.73 -20.28
CA LEU A 63 30.44 -25.84 -19.38
C LEU A 63 30.09 -25.58 -17.90
N ILE A 64 30.20 -24.33 -17.43
CA ILE A 64 29.87 -23.95 -16.04
C ILE A 64 28.36 -23.73 -15.86
N ASN A 65 27.62 -23.53 -16.95
CA ASN A 65 26.22 -23.13 -16.90
C ASN A 65 25.31 -24.30 -16.50
N LYS A 66 24.91 -24.32 -15.23
CA LYS A 66 24.00 -25.34 -14.66
C LYS A 66 22.74 -25.56 -15.49
N ARG A 67 22.17 -24.51 -16.09
CA ARG A 67 20.91 -24.62 -16.86
C ARG A 67 21.11 -25.40 -18.16
N ILE A 68 22.21 -25.13 -18.86
CA ILE A 68 22.56 -25.83 -20.11
C ILE A 68 22.84 -27.30 -19.77
N TYR A 69 23.66 -27.54 -18.74
CA TYR A 69 23.94 -28.89 -18.23
C TYR A 69 22.67 -29.69 -17.91
N THR A 70 21.72 -29.11 -17.16
CA THR A 70 20.48 -29.82 -16.82
C THR A 70 19.61 -30.09 -18.04
N LYS A 71 19.60 -29.20 -19.03
CA LYS A 71 18.82 -29.36 -20.24
C LYS A 71 19.41 -30.48 -21.10
N GLU A 72 20.71 -30.46 -21.34
CA GLU A 72 21.42 -31.50 -22.08
C GLU A 72 21.30 -32.87 -21.40
N ALA A 73 21.29 -32.92 -20.06
CA ALA A 73 21.07 -34.16 -19.32
C ALA A 73 19.66 -34.75 -19.52
N ILE A 74 18.64 -33.88 -19.61
CA ILE A 74 17.26 -34.32 -19.88
C ILE A 74 17.12 -34.77 -21.34
N ASP A 75 17.65 -33.99 -22.28
CA ASP A 75 17.54 -34.28 -23.72
C ASP A 75 18.29 -35.57 -24.10
N ASN A 76 19.40 -35.88 -23.42
CA ASN A 76 20.18 -37.11 -23.64
C ASN A 76 19.75 -38.29 -22.75
N PHE A 77 18.73 -38.13 -21.90
CA PHE A 77 18.29 -39.16 -20.96
C PHE A 77 17.82 -40.43 -21.68
N ASP A 78 17.13 -40.30 -22.81
CA ASP A 78 16.62 -41.43 -23.59
C ASP A 78 17.73 -42.32 -24.20
N HIS A 79 18.94 -41.76 -24.38
CA HIS A 79 20.10 -42.47 -24.91
C HIS A 79 20.98 -43.08 -23.80
N PHE A 80 20.60 -42.91 -22.54
CA PHE A 80 21.31 -43.49 -21.41
C PHE A 80 20.97 -44.98 -21.30
N THR A 81 21.91 -45.84 -21.64
CA THR A 81 21.88 -47.24 -21.23
C THR A 81 22.42 -47.34 -19.81
N PRO A 82 21.59 -47.58 -18.78
CA PRO A 82 22.11 -47.82 -17.44
C PRO A 82 23.04 -49.02 -17.49
N VAL A 83 24.14 -48.95 -16.76
CA VAL A 83 24.98 -50.12 -16.51
C VAL A 83 24.09 -51.13 -15.79
N GLU A 84 23.91 -52.31 -16.38
CA GLU A 84 23.14 -53.38 -15.76
C GLU A 84 23.72 -53.68 -14.38
N ASP A 85 22.85 -53.70 -13.38
CA ASP A 85 23.24 -54.02 -12.02
C ASP A 85 23.92 -55.40 -12.00
N THR A 86 24.99 -55.54 -11.23
CA THR A 86 25.61 -56.85 -11.04
C THR A 86 24.56 -57.84 -10.49
N PRO A 87 24.65 -59.13 -10.84
CA PRO A 87 23.66 -60.12 -10.42
C PRO A 87 23.45 -60.15 -8.89
N ASP A 88 24.49 -59.82 -8.12
CA ASP A 88 24.43 -59.69 -6.66
C ASP A 88 23.53 -58.54 -6.20
N VAL A 89 23.56 -57.39 -6.88
CA VAL A 89 22.72 -56.23 -6.57
C VAL A 89 21.27 -56.51 -6.97
N VAL A 90 21.05 -57.18 -8.10
CA VAL A 90 19.71 -57.63 -8.52
C VAL A 90 19.12 -58.59 -7.49
N LEU A 91 19.91 -59.57 -7.04
CA LEU A 91 19.50 -60.52 -6.01
C LEU A 91 19.24 -59.82 -4.67
N ALA A 92 20.06 -58.86 -4.25
CA ALA A 92 19.84 -58.07 -3.04
C ALA A 92 18.56 -57.21 -3.12
N LYS A 93 18.26 -56.62 -4.29
CA LYS A 93 17.01 -55.88 -4.53
C LYS A 93 15.79 -56.80 -4.50
N ALA A 94 15.87 -57.97 -5.13
CA ALA A 94 14.81 -58.96 -5.09
C ALA A 94 14.56 -59.46 -3.65
N ASN A 95 15.63 -59.76 -2.92
CA ASN A 95 15.55 -60.18 -1.52
C ASN A 95 15.00 -59.07 -0.61
N SER A 96 15.40 -57.81 -0.81
CA SER A 96 14.85 -56.70 0.00
C SER A 96 13.37 -56.46 -0.28
N ILE A 97 12.93 -56.64 -1.53
CA ILE A 97 11.51 -56.62 -1.90
C ILE A 97 10.76 -57.77 -1.22
N MET A 98 11.31 -58.99 -1.27
CA MET A 98 10.70 -60.18 -0.66
C MET A 98 10.67 -60.11 0.88
N GLN A 99 11.66 -59.48 1.51
CA GLN A 99 11.73 -59.27 2.96
C GLN A 99 10.87 -58.09 3.43
N SER A 100 10.45 -57.20 2.53
CA SER A 100 9.70 -56.00 2.91
C SER A 100 8.26 -56.34 3.26
N ASP A 101 7.92 -56.20 4.54
CA ASP A 101 6.55 -56.35 5.06
C ASP A 101 5.53 -55.47 4.32
N VAL A 102 5.96 -54.30 3.86
CA VAL A 102 5.09 -53.35 3.14
C VAL A 102 4.68 -53.92 1.79
N LYS A 103 5.63 -54.36 0.96
CA LYS A 103 5.30 -54.95 -0.35
C LYS A 103 4.58 -56.29 -0.21
N TYR A 104 4.91 -57.07 0.82
CA TYR A 104 4.14 -58.28 1.14
C TYR A 104 2.68 -57.94 1.45
N LYS A 105 2.40 -56.92 2.28
CA LYS A 105 1.03 -56.47 2.57
C LYS A 105 0.33 -55.89 1.34
N GLU A 106 1.02 -55.14 0.50
CA GLU A 106 0.46 -54.59 -0.74
C GLU A 106 0.04 -55.70 -1.70
N THR A 107 0.95 -56.63 -2.01
CA THR A 107 0.66 -57.78 -2.88
C THR A 107 -0.42 -58.69 -2.30
N PHE A 108 -0.40 -58.93 -0.98
CA PHE A 108 -1.45 -59.65 -0.27
C PHE A 108 -2.81 -58.96 -0.37
N ASN A 109 -2.87 -57.63 -0.17
CA ASN A 109 -4.12 -56.87 -0.30
C ASN A 109 -4.63 -56.84 -1.75
N LEU A 110 -3.73 -56.81 -2.73
CA LEU A 110 -4.08 -56.92 -4.16
C LEU A 110 -4.68 -58.29 -4.47
N GLN A 111 -4.06 -59.36 -3.99
CA GLN A 111 -4.52 -60.74 -4.17
C GLN A 111 -5.80 -61.06 -3.40
N LYS A 112 -5.99 -60.46 -2.22
CA LYS A 112 -7.21 -60.58 -1.41
C LYS A 112 -8.46 -60.09 -2.16
N GLY A 113 -8.27 -59.32 -3.23
CA GLY A 113 -9.35 -58.74 -4.03
C GLY A 113 -10.09 -57.64 -3.27
N HIS A 114 -10.90 -56.88 -3.99
CA HIS A 114 -11.80 -55.93 -3.34
C HIS A 114 -12.99 -56.70 -2.80
N TYR A 115 -13.23 -56.60 -1.49
CA TYR A 115 -14.45 -57.12 -0.89
C TYR A 115 -15.63 -56.31 -1.44
N ILE A 116 -16.35 -56.90 -2.40
CA ILE A 116 -17.66 -56.42 -2.82
C ILE A 116 -18.61 -56.82 -1.69
N GLY A 117 -18.66 -55.99 -0.64
CA GLY A 117 -19.61 -56.21 0.44
C GLY A 117 -21.04 -56.15 -0.07
N SER A 118 -21.98 -56.67 0.73
CA SER A 118 -23.41 -56.40 0.53
C SER A 118 -23.64 -54.88 0.48
N ASP A 119 -24.69 -54.43 -0.22
CA ASP A 119 -25.13 -53.04 -0.22
C ASP A 119 -25.11 -52.46 1.21
N ASP A 120 -24.57 -51.24 1.34
CA ASP A 120 -24.30 -50.62 2.63
C ASP A 120 -25.59 -50.47 3.43
N THR A 121 -25.78 -51.37 4.40
CA THR A 121 -26.89 -51.26 5.35
C THR A 121 -26.62 -50.11 6.32
N PRO A 122 -27.66 -49.41 6.83
CA PRO A 122 -27.49 -48.34 7.82
C PRO A 122 -26.72 -48.78 9.08
N ALA A 123 -26.83 -50.04 9.48
CA ALA A 123 -26.09 -50.59 10.61
C ALA A 123 -24.58 -50.71 10.30
N LEU A 124 -24.23 -51.15 9.10
CA LEU A 124 -22.85 -51.26 8.66
C LEU A 124 -22.20 -49.88 8.52
N SER A 125 -22.91 -48.90 7.97
CA SER A 125 -22.43 -47.52 7.85
C SER A 125 -22.22 -46.88 9.22
N HIS A 126 -23.15 -47.08 10.16
CA HIS A 126 -23.00 -46.65 11.55
C HIS A 126 -21.76 -47.28 12.21
N SER A 127 -21.55 -48.58 12.04
CA SER A 127 -20.37 -49.28 12.59
C SER A 127 -19.05 -48.70 12.04
N ARG A 128 -18.97 -48.41 10.74
CA ARG A 128 -17.79 -47.78 10.12
C ARG A 128 -17.56 -46.37 10.63
N GLN A 129 -18.62 -45.59 10.85
CA GLN A 129 -18.50 -44.25 11.43
C GLN A 129 -18.03 -44.33 12.88
N MET A 130 -18.56 -45.27 13.66
CA MET A 130 -18.14 -45.51 15.04
C MET A 130 -16.66 -45.89 15.12
N VAL A 131 -16.18 -46.76 14.21
CA VAL A 131 -14.75 -47.12 14.07
C VAL A 131 -13.86 -45.89 13.91
N LYS A 132 -14.30 -44.91 13.10
CA LYS A 132 -13.53 -43.68 12.89
C LYS A 132 -13.41 -42.85 14.17
N LEU A 133 -14.47 -42.82 14.99
CA LEU A 133 -14.52 -42.02 16.22
C LEU A 133 -13.51 -42.46 17.29
N TYR A 134 -13.19 -43.76 17.39
CA TYR A 134 -12.22 -44.28 18.36
C TYR A 134 -10.87 -44.66 17.78
N SER A 135 -10.64 -44.42 16.47
CA SER A 135 -9.37 -44.79 15.85
C SER A 135 -8.23 -43.83 16.21
N ASP A 136 -7.18 -44.37 16.85
CA ASP A 136 -5.98 -43.60 17.24
C ASP A 136 -5.30 -42.90 16.06
N TYR A 137 -5.32 -43.53 14.88
CA TYR A 137 -4.72 -42.97 13.66
C TYR A 137 -5.41 -41.68 13.23
N ILE A 138 -6.75 -41.70 13.09
CA ILE A 138 -7.52 -40.52 12.67
C ILE A 138 -7.43 -39.43 13.74
N TYR A 139 -7.43 -39.80 15.02
CA TYR A 139 -7.22 -38.85 16.12
C TYR A 139 -5.86 -38.16 16.03
N LYS A 140 -4.78 -38.91 15.80
CA LYS A 140 -3.42 -38.35 15.66
C LYS A 140 -3.29 -37.47 14.42
N ASP A 141 -3.82 -37.91 13.29
CA ASP A 141 -3.83 -37.15 12.03
C ASP A 141 -4.58 -35.81 12.16
N ALA A 142 -5.76 -35.84 12.79
CA ALA A 142 -6.53 -34.64 13.10
C ALA A 142 -5.79 -33.71 14.10
N TRP A 143 -5.11 -34.28 15.09
CA TRP A 143 -4.30 -33.52 16.04
C TRP A 143 -3.08 -32.86 15.38
N GLU A 144 -2.36 -33.58 14.53
CA GLU A 144 -1.21 -33.05 13.78
C GLU A 144 -1.63 -31.96 12.80
N SER A 145 -2.74 -32.15 12.11
CA SER A 145 -3.35 -31.13 11.25
C SER A 145 -3.73 -29.88 12.06
N ASN A 146 -4.37 -30.06 13.22
CA ASN A 146 -4.77 -28.95 14.11
C ASN A 146 -3.59 -28.27 14.81
N LYS A 147 -2.46 -28.95 15.00
CA LYS A 147 -1.26 -28.37 15.62
C LYS A 147 -0.69 -27.21 14.80
N ALA A 148 -0.82 -27.25 13.48
CA ALA A 148 -0.38 -26.16 12.59
C ALA A 148 -1.27 -24.92 12.72
N TYR A 149 -2.56 -25.12 12.98
CA TYR A 149 -3.51 -24.07 13.35
C TYR A 149 -3.34 -23.75 14.84
N GLY A 150 -2.21 -23.14 15.22
CA GLY A 150 -2.02 -22.63 16.57
C GLY A 150 -3.13 -21.63 16.97
N TYR A 151 -3.10 -21.16 18.22
CA TYR A 151 -4.00 -20.08 18.66
C TYR A 151 -3.68 -18.79 17.89
N THR A 152 -4.58 -18.35 17.03
CA THR A 152 -4.48 -17.04 16.37
C THR A 152 -4.79 -15.97 17.40
N LEU A 153 -3.77 -15.30 17.92
CA LEU A 153 -3.98 -14.12 18.75
C LEU A 153 -4.61 -13.02 17.90
N PRO A 154 -5.70 -12.39 18.36
CA PRO A 154 -6.32 -11.30 17.63
C PRO A 154 -5.27 -10.18 17.42
N PRO A 155 -5.33 -9.46 16.28
CA PRO A 155 -4.38 -8.39 15.99
C PRO A 155 -4.42 -7.27 17.06
N ASP A 156 -5.54 -7.16 17.78
CA ASP A 156 -5.78 -6.19 18.84
C ASP A 156 -5.28 -6.65 20.22
N TYR A 157 -4.63 -7.81 20.31
CA TYR A 157 -4.09 -8.32 21.55
C TYR A 157 -3.03 -7.35 22.11
N ILE A 158 -3.31 -6.80 23.31
CA ILE A 158 -2.60 -5.66 23.89
C ILE A 158 -1.06 -5.87 23.94
N PRO A 159 -0.53 -7.05 24.32
CA PRO A 159 0.91 -7.30 24.28
C PRO A 159 1.52 -7.21 22.87
N ILE A 160 0.81 -7.66 21.82
CA ILE A 160 1.29 -7.59 20.44
C ILE A 160 1.29 -6.15 19.94
N VAL A 161 0.20 -5.42 20.21
CA VAL A 161 0.09 -4.00 19.84
C VAL A 161 1.18 -3.19 20.56
N GLY A 162 1.38 -3.44 21.85
CA GLY A 162 2.41 -2.81 22.66
C GLY A 162 3.83 -3.12 22.16
N ALA A 163 4.13 -4.38 21.85
CA ALA A 163 5.42 -4.78 21.29
C ALA A 163 5.71 -4.12 19.94
N LYS A 164 4.73 -4.14 19.01
CA LYS A 164 4.85 -3.45 17.72
C LYS A 164 5.07 -1.95 17.87
N HIS A 165 4.41 -1.32 18.84
CA HIS A 165 4.58 0.10 19.12
C HIS A 165 5.96 0.40 19.72
N ALA A 166 6.44 -0.43 20.65
CA ALA A 166 7.77 -0.32 21.22
C ALA A 166 8.87 -0.50 20.16
N ASP A 167 8.73 -1.48 19.27
CA ASP A 167 9.63 -1.69 18.13
C ASP A 167 9.62 -0.49 17.18
N TYR A 168 8.44 0.08 16.92
CA TYR A 168 8.32 1.28 16.11
C TYR A 168 9.05 2.49 16.73
N ILE A 169 8.94 2.68 18.04
CA ILE A 169 9.64 3.74 18.78
C ILE A 169 11.15 3.50 18.80
N ASN A 170 11.59 2.27 19.07
CA ASN A 170 12.99 1.89 19.16
C ASN A 170 13.69 1.82 17.79
N SER A 171 12.92 1.82 16.70
CA SER A 171 13.47 1.78 15.35
C SER A 171 14.24 3.06 15.04
N GLN A 172 15.57 2.94 15.01
CA GLN A 172 16.47 4.03 14.62
C GLN A 172 16.16 4.58 13.22
N LEU A 173 15.70 3.72 12.30
CA LEU A 173 15.29 4.14 10.95
C LEU A 173 14.10 5.10 11.04
N LYS A 174 13.05 4.72 11.79
CA LYS A 174 11.87 5.58 11.97
C LYS A 174 12.25 6.88 12.68
N TYR A 175 13.04 6.80 13.74
CA TYR A 175 13.58 7.97 14.44
C TYR A 175 14.36 8.90 13.49
N LYS A 176 15.26 8.37 12.65
CA LYS A 176 16.01 9.18 11.69
C LYS A 176 15.10 9.84 10.67
N THR A 177 14.08 9.12 10.18
CA THR A 177 13.12 9.71 9.23
C THR A 177 12.27 10.83 9.85
N THR A 178 11.85 10.70 11.10
CA THR A 178 11.11 11.76 11.80
C THR A 178 12.02 12.92 12.12
N TYR A 179 13.26 12.65 12.56
CA TYR A 179 14.29 13.66 12.79
C TYR A 179 14.58 14.49 11.52
N GLU A 180 14.81 13.86 10.36
CA GLU A 180 15.04 14.58 9.10
C GLU A 180 13.81 15.41 8.66
N LYS A 181 12.59 14.91 8.91
CA LYS A 181 11.35 15.68 8.66
C LYS A 181 11.25 16.91 9.57
N LEU A 182 11.63 16.76 10.84
CA LEU A 182 11.55 17.82 11.84
C LEU A 182 12.73 18.81 11.77
N LYS A 183 13.85 18.44 11.14
CA LYS A 183 15.02 19.31 10.93
C LYS A 183 14.67 20.61 10.21
N GLY A 184 13.63 20.62 9.38
CA GLY A 184 13.10 21.82 8.73
C GLY A 184 12.10 22.63 9.56
N HIS A 185 11.62 22.12 10.70
CA HIS A 185 10.58 22.77 11.51
C HIS A 185 11.07 24.05 12.22
N TYR A 186 12.40 24.19 12.41
CA TYR A 186 13.01 25.39 13.00
C TYR A 186 13.27 26.52 11.99
N LEU A 187 12.98 26.31 10.70
CA LEU A 187 13.02 27.38 9.71
C LEU A 187 11.73 28.21 9.87
N ALA A 188 11.86 29.53 10.06
CA ALA A 188 10.80 30.47 10.46
C ALA A 188 9.72 30.77 9.38
N GLY A 189 9.09 29.74 8.82
CA GLY A 189 8.12 29.84 7.74
C GLY A 189 7.24 28.62 7.70
N LYS A 190 5.93 28.81 7.88
CA LYS A 190 4.94 27.71 7.88
C LYS A 190 4.80 27.11 6.48
N HIS A 191 5.17 27.86 5.44
CA HIS A 191 5.05 27.43 4.06
C HIS A 191 6.40 27.40 3.35
N LYS A 192 6.58 26.41 2.46
CA LYS A 192 7.78 26.30 1.61
C LYS A 192 8.03 27.53 0.73
N LYS A 193 6.98 28.33 0.47
CA LYS A 193 7.05 29.57 -0.29
C LYS A 193 7.80 30.70 0.44
N ASP A 194 7.88 30.62 1.76
CA ASP A 194 8.52 31.63 2.60
C ASP A 194 10.06 31.55 2.52
N PHE A 195 10.60 30.51 1.85
CA PHE A 195 12.04 30.27 1.70
C PHE A 195 12.46 30.24 0.22
N PRO A 196 12.81 31.40 -0.38
CA PRO A 196 13.23 31.47 -1.78
C PRO A 196 14.42 30.57 -2.13
N SER A 197 15.40 30.44 -1.22
CA SER A 197 16.56 29.55 -1.40
C SER A 197 16.16 28.07 -1.49
N VAL A 198 15.24 27.62 -0.62
CA VAL A 198 14.74 26.23 -0.64
C VAL A 198 13.93 25.98 -1.91
N LEU A 199 13.13 26.95 -2.35
CA LEU A 199 12.38 26.87 -3.60
C LEU A 199 13.33 26.74 -4.81
N HIS A 200 14.40 27.55 -4.82
CA HIS A 200 15.43 27.52 -5.84
C HIS A 200 16.17 26.18 -5.88
N CYS A 201 16.63 25.67 -4.73
CA CYS A 201 17.30 24.36 -4.63
C CYS A 201 16.39 23.22 -5.10
N LEU A 202 15.10 23.26 -4.77
CA LEU A 202 14.12 22.26 -5.20
C LEU A 202 13.88 22.32 -6.71
N ALA A 203 13.76 23.54 -7.27
CA ALA A 203 13.68 23.74 -8.71
C ALA A 203 14.93 23.21 -9.42
N PHE A 204 16.12 23.53 -8.90
CA PHE A 204 17.40 23.02 -9.40
C PHE A 204 17.48 21.49 -9.35
N GLN A 205 17.06 20.87 -8.25
CA GLN A 205 17.03 19.41 -8.11
C GLN A 205 16.06 18.77 -9.11
N LYS A 206 14.90 19.38 -9.36
CA LYS A 206 13.95 18.92 -10.39
C LYS A 206 14.56 19.01 -11.78
N MET A 207 15.26 20.10 -12.10
CA MET A 207 15.96 20.26 -13.38
C MET A 207 17.07 19.21 -13.56
N ARG A 208 17.79 18.84 -12.49
CA ARG A 208 18.83 17.80 -12.52
C ARG A 208 18.28 16.38 -12.63
N SER A 209 17.01 16.14 -12.30
CA SER A 209 16.43 14.80 -12.24
C SER A 209 16.11 14.26 -13.64
N ALA A 210 16.82 13.22 -14.06
CA ALA A 210 16.59 12.54 -15.33
C ALA A 210 15.15 11.99 -15.46
N LEU A 211 14.55 11.55 -14.36
CA LEU A 211 13.16 11.07 -14.34
C LEU A 211 12.17 12.22 -14.60
N ALA A 212 12.39 13.38 -13.98
CA ALA A 212 11.54 14.56 -14.19
C ALA A 212 11.69 15.09 -15.63
N TYR A 213 12.91 15.09 -16.15
CA TYR A 213 13.18 15.39 -17.55
C TYR A 213 12.42 14.47 -18.50
N ARG A 214 12.53 13.14 -18.31
CA ARG A 214 11.86 12.16 -19.17
C ARG A 214 10.35 12.31 -19.12
N LYS A 215 9.78 12.51 -17.92
CA LYS A 215 8.33 12.76 -17.78
C LYS A 215 7.91 14.01 -18.57
N ASN A 216 8.61 15.14 -18.37
CA ASN A 216 8.29 16.37 -19.08
C ASN A 216 8.40 16.22 -20.60
N TYR A 217 9.42 15.50 -21.08
CA TYR A 217 9.58 15.21 -22.51
C TYR A 217 8.40 14.40 -23.06
N GLU A 218 7.98 13.34 -22.36
CA GLU A 218 6.83 12.53 -22.77
C GLU A 218 5.53 13.33 -22.79
N ASP A 219 5.34 14.24 -21.82
CA ASP A 219 4.17 15.12 -21.73
C ASP A 219 4.17 16.19 -22.85
N THR A 220 5.34 16.68 -23.27
CA THR A 220 5.45 17.80 -24.23
C THR A 220 5.74 17.39 -25.67
N LYS A 221 6.20 16.16 -25.93
CA LYS A 221 6.58 15.71 -27.29
C LYS A 221 5.45 15.81 -28.32
N ALA A 222 4.19 15.75 -27.87
CA ALA A 222 3.02 15.90 -28.73
C ALA A 222 2.61 17.38 -28.93
N ASN A 223 3.09 18.29 -28.09
CA ASN A 223 2.77 19.72 -28.15
C ASN A 223 3.68 20.39 -29.20
N ILE A 224 3.30 20.27 -30.47
CA ILE A 224 4.00 20.91 -31.58
C ILE A 224 3.43 22.33 -31.75
N HIS A 225 4.22 23.34 -31.41
CA HIS A 225 3.88 24.74 -31.70
C HIS A 225 4.39 25.11 -33.09
N ILE A 226 3.52 25.08 -34.09
CA ILE A 226 3.84 25.57 -35.43
C ILE A 226 3.73 27.09 -35.42
N PRO A 227 4.83 27.85 -35.59
CA PRO A 227 4.74 29.30 -35.66
C PRO A 227 3.89 29.72 -36.86
N SER A 228 2.97 30.65 -36.64
CA SER A 228 2.05 31.15 -37.68
C SER A 228 2.79 31.70 -38.91
N ASP A 229 3.96 32.28 -38.70
CA ASP A 229 4.80 32.92 -39.72
C ASP A 229 5.69 31.94 -40.49
N MET A 230 5.55 30.63 -40.26
CA MET A 230 6.25 29.63 -41.07
C MET A 230 5.82 29.76 -42.53
N ILE A 231 6.78 29.94 -43.44
CA ILE A 231 6.55 30.18 -44.87
C ILE A 231 5.61 29.13 -45.47
N ASN A 232 5.80 27.85 -45.12
CA ASN A 232 4.95 26.76 -45.61
C ASN A 232 3.48 26.89 -45.14
N HIS A 233 3.26 27.36 -43.91
CA HIS A 233 1.91 27.57 -43.36
C HIS A 233 1.23 28.79 -44.00
N LEU A 234 1.96 29.89 -44.17
CA LEU A 234 1.48 31.07 -44.89
C LEU A 234 1.16 30.76 -46.35
N LEU A 235 2.01 29.99 -47.02
CA LEU A 235 1.80 29.51 -48.39
C LEU A 235 0.54 28.65 -48.47
N ALA A 236 0.41 27.63 -47.61
CA ALA A 236 -0.75 26.75 -47.58
C ALA A 236 -2.06 27.52 -47.32
N LYS A 237 -2.04 28.49 -46.40
CA LYS A 237 -3.18 29.36 -46.11
C LYS A 237 -3.56 30.20 -47.34
N LYS A 238 -2.59 30.78 -48.04
CA LYS A 238 -2.83 31.52 -49.30
C LYS A 238 -3.35 30.60 -50.39
N CYS A 239 -2.80 29.40 -50.55
CA CYS A 239 -3.28 28.41 -51.51
C CYS A 239 -4.72 28.00 -51.22
N GLN A 240 -5.07 27.71 -49.96
CA GLN A 240 -6.44 27.44 -49.53
C GLN A 240 -7.38 28.62 -49.81
N TYR A 241 -6.92 29.84 -49.51
CA TYR A 241 -7.70 31.05 -49.77
C TYR A 241 -8.00 31.22 -51.27
N ILE A 242 -7.00 31.04 -52.13
CA ILE A 242 -7.16 31.07 -53.59
C ILE A 242 -8.10 29.94 -54.06
N LEU A 243 -7.95 28.72 -53.53
CA LEU A 243 -8.74 27.56 -53.91
C LEU A 243 -10.20 27.63 -53.42
N SER A 244 -10.47 28.41 -52.38
CA SER A 244 -11.80 28.52 -51.76
C SER A 244 -12.77 29.41 -52.57
N ASP A 245 -12.29 30.06 -53.64
CA ASP A 245 -13.03 30.99 -54.50
C ASP A 245 -13.79 32.09 -53.73
N LEU A 246 -13.43 32.35 -52.46
CA LEU A 246 -14.11 33.31 -51.60
C LEU A 246 -14.02 34.74 -52.15
N GLU A 247 -12.89 35.07 -52.78
CA GLU A 247 -12.66 36.37 -53.42
C GLU A 247 -13.50 36.54 -54.70
N TYR A 248 -13.76 35.44 -55.41
CA TYR A 248 -14.59 35.42 -56.61
C TYR A 248 -16.09 35.37 -56.32
N ARG A 249 -16.48 35.00 -55.09
CA ARG A 249 -17.87 35.12 -54.59
C ARG A 249 -18.18 36.54 -54.10
N THR A 250 -17.80 37.57 -54.85
CA THR A 250 -18.27 38.93 -54.62
C THR A 250 -19.54 39.15 -55.42
N TYR A 251 -20.69 39.11 -54.75
CA TYR A 251 -21.97 39.39 -55.39
C TYR A 251 -22.09 40.89 -55.63
N LEU A 252 -22.34 41.30 -56.88
CA LEU A 252 -22.69 42.68 -57.20
C LEU A 252 -24.00 43.01 -56.45
N HIS A 253 -23.96 44.01 -55.56
CA HIS A 253 -25.02 44.38 -54.61
C HIS A 253 -25.12 43.52 -53.33
N GLN A 254 -24.03 43.49 -52.56
CA GLN A 254 -24.12 43.16 -51.14
C GLN A 254 -24.78 44.31 -50.37
N TRP A 255 -26.07 44.16 -50.06
CA TRP A 255 -26.72 45.01 -49.07
C TRP A 255 -26.30 44.50 -47.69
N ASN A 256 -25.40 45.24 -47.03
CA ASN A 256 -25.10 44.99 -45.63
C ASN A 256 -26.30 45.47 -44.83
N CYS A 257 -27.21 44.56 -44.46
CA CYS A 257 -28.31 44.92 -43.57
C CYS A 257 -27.73 45.44 -42.26
N SER A 258 -28.10 46.66 -41.88
CA SER A 258 -27.66 47.20 -40.59
C SER A 258 -28.11 46.25 -39.48
N PRO A 259 -27.28 45.97 -38.46
CA PRO A 259 -27.68 45.13 -37.33
C PRO A 259 -28.96 45.61 -36.63
N GLU A 260 -29.38 46.85 -36.86
CA GLU A 260 -30.58 47.47 -36.30
C GLU A 260 -31.82 47.35 -37.19
N GLU A 261 -31.70 46.86 -38.42
CA GLU A 261 -32.86 46.62 -39.30
C GLU A 261 -33.78 45.54 -38.73
N ASN A 262 -35.09 45.76 -38.89
CA ASN A 262 -36.11 44.93 -38.24
C ASN A 262 -36.04 43.45 -38.66
N ASP A 263 -35.77 43.18 -39.93
CA ASP A 263 -35.67 41.82 -40.46
C ASP A 263 -34.48 41.05 -39.87
N VAL A 264 -33.34 41.73 -39.66
CA VAL A 264 -32.15 41.17 -39.01
C VAL A 264 -32.40 40.95 -37.52
N VAL A 265 -33.10 41.88 -36.87
CA VAL A 265 -33.50 41.75 -35.46
C VAL A 265 -34.46 40.56 -35.28
N LEU A 266 -35.40 40.35 -36.20
CA LEU A 266 -36.32 39.21 -36.19
C LEU A 266 -35.58 37.89 -36.41
N ALA A 267 -34.67 37.84 -37.39
CA ALA A 267 -33.85 36.65 -37.64
C ALA A 267 -32.96 36.31 -36.44
N ARG A 268 -32.33 37.31 -35.81
CA ARG A 268 -31.54 37.12 -34.59
C ARG A 268 -32.39 36.60 -33.45
N LYS A 269 -33.55 37.19 -33.18
CA LYS A 269 -34.49 36.71 -32.16
C LYS A 269 -34.93 35.28 -32.42
N ALA A 270 -35.25 34.92 -33.66
CA ALA A 270 -35.60 33.55 -34.03
C ALA A 270 -34.43 32.59 -33.79
N GLN A 271 -33.21 33.02 -34.07
CA GLN A 271 -31.99 32.24 -33.85
C GLN A 271 -31.62 32.12 -32.37
N GLU A 272 -31.88 33.16 -31.57
CA GLU A 272 -31.76 33.14 -30.11
C GLU A 272 -32.73 32.11 -29.50
N ILE A 273 -33.99 32.10 -29.95
CA ILE A 273 -35.01 31.11 -29.55
C ILE A 273 -34.59 29.68 -29.89
N LEU A 274 -33.93 29.48 -31.04
CA LEU A 274 -33.45 28.16 -31.47
C LEU A 274 -32.13 27.76 -30.80
N SER A 275 -31.38 28.71 -30.24
CA SER A 275 -30.04 28.46 -29.76
C SER A 275 -30.03 27.71 -28.42
N ASP A 276 -29.43 26.52 -28.46
CA ASP A 276 -29.20 25.68 -27.29
C ASP A 276 -28.36 26.34 -26.20
N VAL A 277 -27.50 27.29 -26.58
CA VAL A 277 -26.61 28.02 -25.66
C VAL A 277 -27.41 28.99 -24.80
N ILE A 278 -28.29 29.80 -25.40
CA ILE A 278 -29.11 30.77 -24.67
C ILE A 278 -30.17 30.05 -23.84
N TYR A 279 -30.79 29.00 -24.38
CA TYR A 279 -31.74 28.16 -23.63
C TYR A 279 -31.13 27.55 -22.35
N LYS A 280 -29.86 27.16 -22.40
CA LYS A 280 -29.15 26.59 -21.25
C LYS A 280 -28.55 27.65 -20.33
N ASP A 281 -28.47 28.91 -20.76
CA ASP A 281 -27.88 30.00 -19.99
C ASP A 281 -28.73 30.31 -18.74
N ASP A 282 -30.06 30.28 -18.89
CA ASP A 282 -31.02 30.39 -17.79
C ASP A 282 -30.87 29.25 -16.77
N LEU A 283 -30.56 28.03 -17.24
CA LEU A 283 -30.29 26.87 -16.37
C LEU A 283 -28.96 27.03 -15.64
N THR A 284 -27.95 27.63 -16.25
CA THR A 284 -26.67 27.94 -15.58
C THR A 284 -26.81 29.08 -14.59
N TRP A 285 -27.63 30.09 -14.87
CA TRP A 285 -27.95 31.17 -13.94
C TRP A 285 -28.77 30.66 -12.73
N LEU A 286 -29.76 29.79 -12.96
CA LEU A 286 -30.52 29.11 -11.90
C LEU A 286 -29.65 28.17 -11.04
N LYS A 287 -28.66 27.49 -11.63
CA LYS A 287 -27.64 26.73 -10.87
C LYS A 287 -26.86 27.63 -9.91
N GLY A 288 -26.65 28.91 -10.24
CA GLY A 288 -25.96 29.90 -9.41
C GLY A 288 -26.77 30.42 -8.22
N ILE A 289 -28.11 30.46 -8.34
CA ILE A 289 -29.02 30.93 -7.28
C ILE A 289 -29.30 29.82 -6.23
N GLY A 290 -28.89 28.58 -6.49
CA GLY A 290 -29.00 27.48 -5.51
C GLY A 290 -30.41 26.91 -5.36
N CYS A 291 -31.32 27.21 -6.30
CA CYS A 291 -32.62 26.55 -6.38
C CYS A 291 -32.48 25.25 -7.17
N TYR A 292 -31.79 24.25 -6.61
CA TYR A 292 -31.97 22.90 -7.12
C TYR A 292 -33.39 22.46 -6.75
N VAL A 293 -33.95 21.61 -7.60
CA VAL A 293 -35.16 20.82 -7.42
C VAL A 293 -35.00 19.92 -6.17
N TRP A 294 -34.94 20.50 -4.97
CA TRP A 294 -34.57 19.80 -3.74
C TRP A 294 -35.73 19.04 -3.11
N ASP A 295 -36.97 19.33 -3.53
CA ASP A 295 -38.20 18.83 -2.89
C ASP A 295 -39.15 18.12 -3.86
N THR A 296 -38.63 17.34 -4.81
CA THR A 296 -39.51 16.30 -5.38
C THR A 296 -39.79 15.25 -4.30
N PRO A 297 -41.02 14.71 -4.21
CA PRO A 297 -41.37 13.69 -3.22
C PRO A 297 -40.42 12.48 -3.24
N GLN A 298 -39.86 12.16 -4.41
CA GLN A 298 -38.89 11.08 -4.60
C GLN A 298 -37.52 11.39 -3.99
N ILE A 299 -37.01 12.62 -4.12
CA ILE A 299 -35.74 13.03 -3.49
C ILE A 299 -35.90 13.10 -1.97
N LEU A 300 -37.05 13.57 -1.47
CA LEU A 300 -37.36 13.55 -0.04
C LEU A 300 -37.46 12.13 0.50
N HIS A 301 -38.07 11.21 -0.26
CA HIS A 301 -38.12 9.79 0.10
C HIS A 301 -36.73 9.16 0.12
N ALA A 302 -35.88 9.45 -0.88
CA ALA A 302 -34.50 8.99 -0.95
C ALA A 302 -33.65 9.53 0.21
N LYS A 303 -33.78 10.80 0.56
CA LYS A 303 -33.11 11.41 1.73
C LYS A 303 -33.55 10.74 3.04
N LYS A 304 -34.86 10.51 3.23
CA LYS A 304 -35.38 9.79 4.40
C LYS A 304 -34.86 8.36 4.47
N SER A 305 -34.80 7.65 3.33
CA SER A 305 -34.24 6.30 3.25
C SER A 305 -32.74 6.29 3.59
N TYR A 306 -31.98 7.24 3.06
CA TYR A 306 -30.55 7.39 3.33
C TYR A 306 -30.28 7.74 4.80
N ASP A 307 -31.13 8.57 5.39
CA ASP A 307 -31.06 8.95 6.79
C ASP A 307 -31.34 7.77 7.73
N LEU A 308 -32.26 6.87 7.36
CA LEU A 308 -32.54 5.63 8.08
C LEU A 308 -31.38 4.63 8.00
N GLN A 309 -30.67 4.58 6.86
CA GLN A 309 -29.50 3.71 6.68
C GLN A 309 -28.22 4.30 7.29
N SER A 310 -28.20 5.60 7.59
CA SER A 310 -27.01 6.29 8.07
C SER A 310 -26.64 5.84 9.49
N GLN A 311 -25.53 5.10 9.59
CA GLN A 311 -24.96 4.66 10.86
C GLN A 311 -24.60 5.83 11.80
N LEU A 312 -24.25 6.99 11.24
CA LEU A 312 -23.99 8.20 12.02
C LEU A 312 -25.26 8.71 12.72
N LYS A 313 -26.41 8.69 12.05
CA LYS A 313 -27.70 9.08 12.64
C LYS A 313 -28.18 8.04 13.66
N TYR A 314 -28.01 6.76 13.35
CA TYR A 314 -28.32 5.65 14.27
C TYR A 314 -27.54 5.74 15.58
N THR A 315 -26.23 5.98 15.49
CA THR A 315 -25.36 6.07 16.68
C THR A 315 -25.52 7.39 17.45
N LYS A 316 -26.01 8.46 16.80
CA LYS A 316 -26.22 9.77 17.43
C LYS A 316 -27.23 9.69 18.58
N GLN A 317 -28.40 9.07 18.35
CA GLN A 317 -29.42 8.92 19.42
C GLN A 317 -28.90 8.09 20.61
N GLY A 318 -28.09 7.06 20.35
CA GLY A 318 -27.45 6.27 21.42
C GLY A 318 -26.43 7.08 22.22
N LYS A 319 -25.65 7.95 21.56
CA LYS A 319 -24.70 8.87 22.23
C LYS A 319 -25.41 9.96 23.02
N ASP A 320 -26.48 10.54 22.47
CA ASP A 320 -27.27 11.57 23.12
C ASP A 320 -28.01 11.02 24.36
N ASN A 321 -28.38 9.73 24.35
CA ASN A 321 -29.02 9.04 25.48
C ASN A 321 -28.04 8.35 26.44
N LEU A 322 -26.75 8.31 26.14
CA LEU A 322 -25.72 7.79 27.03
C LEU A 322 -25.68 8.46 28.42
N PRO A 323 -25.84 9.79 28.57
CA PRO A 323 -25.91 10.42 29.89
C PRO A 323 -27.17 10.04 30.70
N ASN A 324 -28.21 9.50 30.06
CA ASN A 324 -29.44 9.06 30.72
C ASN A 324 -29.33 7.63 31.28
N TYR A 325 -28.26 6.89 30.96
CA TYR A 325 -28.02 5.55 31.49
C TYR A 325 -27.25 5.63 32.82
N GLY A 326 -27.92 5.26 33.91
CA GLY A 326 -27.31 5.06 35.23
C GLY A 326 -27.02 3.58 35.52
N VAL A 327 -26.03 3.31 36.37
CA VAL A 327 -25.82 1.96 36.92
C VAL A 327 -27.00 1.61 37.82
N VAL A 328 -27.64 0.46 37.61
CA VAL A 328 -28.75 -0.01 38.44
C VAL A 328 -28.20 -0.43 39.81
N MET A 329 -28.28 0.49 40.78
CA MET A 329 -27.81 0.26 42.15
C MET A 329 -28.79 -0.54 43.01
N ASP A 330 -30.00 -0.81 42.51
CA ASP A 330 -31.06 -1.51 43.27
C ASP A 330 -31.00 -3.03 43.11
N THR A 331 -29.93 -3.57 42.54
CA THR A 331 -29.76 -5.03 42.48
C THR A 331 -29.58 -5.59 43.90
N PRO A 332 -30.25 -6.70 44.28
CA PRO A 332 -30.23 -7.20 45.66
C PRO A 332 -28.80 -7.53 46.12
N VAL A 333 -27.93 -7.97 45.21
CA VAL A 333 -26.52 -8.22 45.50
C VAL A 333 -25.78 -6.93 45.84
N TYR A 334 -25.96 -5.86 45.05
CA TYR A 334 -25.31 -4.58 45.33
C TYR A 334 -25.79 -3.97 46.64
N VAL A 335 -27.10 -4.00 46.91
CA VAL A 335 -27.67 -3.51 48.17
C VAL A 335 -27.11 -4.27 49.37
N THR A 336 -26.99 -5.60 49.29
CA THR A 336 -26.39 -6.40 50.39
C THR A 336 -24.90 -6.09 50.60
N ALA A 337 -24.15 -5.85 49.53
CA ALA A 337 -22.74 -5.49 49.60
C ALA A 337 -22.53 -4.09 50.23
N VAL A 338 -23.35 -3.11 49.86
CA VAL A 338 -23.34 -1.76 50.44
C VAL A 338 -23.73 -1.81 51.92
N GLN A 339 -24.78 -2.55 52.28
CA GLN A 339 -25.20 -2.71 53.67
C GLN A 339 -24.12 -3.43 54.50
N SER A 340 -23.48 -4.46 53.94
CA SER A 340 -22.35 -5.14 54.56
C SER A 340 -21.17 -4.18 54.80
N GLY A 341 -20.82 -3.35 53.82
CA GLY A 341 -19.80 -2.31 53.97
C GLY A 341 -20.16 -1.26 55.02
N HIS A 342 -21.43 -0.86 55.11
CA HIS A 342 -21.91 0.01 56.18
C HIS A 342 -21.78 -0.63 57.57
N ASN A 343 -22.10 -1.93 57.68
CA ASN A 343 -22.01 -2.67 58.94
C ASN A 343 -20.55 -2.90 59.38
N ALA A 344 -19.63 -3.09 58.43
CA ALA A 344 -18.21 -3.31 58.70
C ALA A 344 -17.41 -2.02 58.97
N SER A 345 -17.99 -0.84 58.72
CA SER A 345 -17.30 0.44 58.86
C SER A 345 -17.13 0.85 60.32
N GLU A 346 -15.87 0.90 60.77
CA GLU A 346 -15.51 1.31 62.14
C GLU A 346 -15.92 2.76 62.44
N LEU A 347 -15.85 3.66 61.45
CA LEU A 347 -16.30 5.05 61.59
C LEU A 347 -17.80 5.13 61.86
N ARG A 348 -18.61 4.43 61.07
CA ARG A 348 -20.06 4.39 61.28
C ARG A 348 -20.44 3.71 62.58
N TYR A 349 -19.71 2.67 62.96
CA TYR A 349 -19.85 2.04 64.28
C TYR A 349 -19.58 3.04 65.42
N LYS A 350 -18.50 3.83 65.34
CA LYS A 350 -18.18 4.88 66.31
C LYS A 350 -19.23 5.98 66.35
N GLU A 351 -19.70 6.46 65.19
CA GLU A 351 -20.78 7.45 65.11
C GLU A 351 -22.08 6.92 65.72
N HIS A 352 -22.44 5.67 65.41
CA HIS A 352 -23.62 5.02 65.98
C HIS A 352 -23.48 4.87 67.49
N TYR A 353 -22.33 4.37 67.97
CA TYR A 353 -21.99 4.28 69.39
C TYR A 353 -22.11 5.64 70.07
N HIS A 354 -21.61 6.72 69.48
CA HIS A 354 -21.74 8.07 70.05
C HIS A 354 -23.18 8.59 70.11
N LYS A 355 -24.07 8.14 69.21
CA LYS A 355 -25.50 8.48 69.27
C LYS A 355 -26.27 7.68 70.33
N ILE A 356 -25.84 6.45 70.62
CA ILE A 356 -26.55 5.56 71.55
C ILE A 356 -25.92 5.46 72.94
N LYS A 357 -24.66 5.88 73.12
CA LYS A 357 -23.93 5.77 74.40
C LYS A 357 -24.67 6.43 75.55
N ASP A 358 -25.42 7.50 75.29
CA ASP A 358 -26.15 8.25 76.32
C ASP A 358 -27.42 7.51 76.78
N LYS A 359 -27.87 6.50 76.03
CA LYS A 359 -29.04 5.66 76.37
C LYS A 359 -28.72 4.51 77.32
N TYR A 360 -27.45 4.17 77.48
CA TYR A 360 -27.00 3.07 78.32
C TYR A 360 -26.14 3.61 79.47
N THR A 361 -26.63 3.48 80.69
CA THR A 361 -25.84 3.80 81.89
C THR A 361 -25.09 2.56 82.35
N THR A 362 -23.77 2.62 82.42
CA THR A 362 -22.97 1.55 83.02
C THR A 362 -23.16 1.56 84.53
N VAL A 363 -23.52 0.42 85.13
CA VAL A 363 -23.62 0.29 86.59
C VAL A 363 -22.22 0.40 87.21
N LEU A 364 -21.92 1.58 87.79
CA LEU A 364 -20.57 1.94 88.28
C LEU A 364 -20.10 1.13 89.49
N LYS A 365 -21.00 0.46 90.22
CA LYS A 365 -20.71 -0.30 91.45
C LYS A 365 -20.84 -1.80 91.23
N THR A 366 -20.14 -2.33 90.23
CA THR A 366 -20.02 -3.78 90.03
C THR A 366 -18.57 -4.19 90.29
N ALA A 367 -18.38 -5.36 90.89
CA ALA A 367 -17.05 -5.90 91.19
C ALA A 367 -16.15 -5.97 89.94
N ASP A 368 -16.75 -6.24 88.77
CA ASP A 368 -16.06 -6.23 87.49
C ASP A 368 -15.64 -4.83 87.04
N HIS A 369 -16.44 -3.79 87.28
CA HIS A 369 -16.04 -2.41 86.98
C HIS A 369 -14.82 -2.00 87.81
N ASP A 370 -14.84 -2.30 89.11
CA ASP A 370 -13.70 -2.03 90.01
C ASP A 370 -12.46 -2.84 89.61
N ARG A 371 -12.64 -4.12 89.25
CA ARG A 371 -11.55 -4.99 88.75
C ARG A 371 -10.94 -4.43 87.46
N ILE A 372 -11.76 -3.94 86.53
CA ILE A 372 -11.29 -3.36 85.26
C ILE A 372 -10.59 -2.02 85.48
N GLN A 373 -11.09 -1.14 86.36
CA GLN A 373 -10.41 0.10 86.72
C GLN A 373 -9.06 -0.16 87.41
N ASN A 374 -9.02 -1.17 88.29
CA ASN A 374 -7.78 -1.64 88.92
C ASN A 374 -6.84 -2.30 87.90
N LEU A 375 -7.32 -2.96 86.85
CA LEU A 375 -6.44 -3.47 85.78
C LEU A 375 -5.97 -2.36 84.83
N LYS A 376 -6.77 -1.32 84.63
CA LYS A 376 -6.48 -0.24 83.68
C LYS A 376 -5.18 0.51 84.02
N HIS A 377 -4.86 0.71 85.30
CA HIS A 377 -3.61 1.37 85.67
C HIS A 377 -2.38 0.47 85.42
N LEU A 378 -2.52 -0.86 85.51
CA LEU A 378 -1.46 -1.84 85.26
C LEU A 378 -1.09 -1.94 83.76
N PHE A 379 -2.08 -1.86 82.86
CA PHE A 379 -1.85 -1.93 81.41
C PHE A 379 -1.61 -0.57 80.74
N SER A 380 -1.80 0.55 81.46
CA SER A 380 -1.64 1.86 80.86
C SER A 380 -0.16 2.21 80.63
N ASN A 381 0.21 2.39 79.36
CA ASN A 381 1.53 2.91 78.96
C ASN A 381 1.86 4.30 79.54
N ASN A 382 0.89 4.98 80.14
CA ASN A 382 1.06 6.30 80.75
C ASN A 382 1.93 6.26 82.02
N VAL A 383 1.92 5.16 82.77
CA VAL A 383 2.80 4.97 83.94
C VAL A 383 4.26 4.86 83.48
N TYR A 384 4.49 4.05 82.44
CA TYR A 384 5.80 3.92 81.80
C TYR A 384 6.29 5.24 81.21
N LYS A 385 5.42 5.99 80.51
CA LYS A 385 5.73 7.33 80.01
C LYS A 385 6.08 8.32 81.13
N LYS A 386 5.34 8.33 82.25
CA LYS A 386 5.66 9.19 83.41
C LYS A 386 7.01 8.84 84.07
N LEU A 387 7.33 7.55 84.19
CA LEU A 387 8.62 7.08 84.69
C LEU A 387 9.76 7.42 83.73
N TRP A 388 9.54 7.23 82.42
CA TRP A 388 10.48 7.59 81.37
C TRP A 388 10.76 9.09 81.34
N GLU A 389 9.74 9.94 81.46
CA GLU A 389 9.87 11.39 81.58
C GLU A 389 10.70 11.82 82.81
N LYS A 390 10.64 11.08 83.92
CA LYS A 390 11.49 11.32 85.11
C LYS A 390 12.93 10.83 84.95
N ILE A 391 13.15 9.72 84.24
CA ILE A 391 14.47 9.10 84.09
C ILE A 391 15.27 9.75 82.95
N LYS A 392 14.61 10.21 81.88
CA LYS A 392 15.29 10.78 80.70
C LYS A 392 16.18 11.99 81.01
N SER A 393 15.93 12.69 82.12
CA SER A 393 16.74 13.84 82.56
C SER A 393 17.93 13.46 83.46
N ILE A 394 18.04 12.20 83.90
CA ILE A 394 19.04 11.73 84.88
C ILE A 394 20.18 10.92 84.22
N THR A 395 19.97 10.37 83.02
CA THR A 395 20.95 9.50 82.34
C THR A 395 21.94 10.26 81.44
N TYR A 396 23.24 10.10 81.77
CA TYR A 396 24.49 10.44 81.05
C TYR A 396 24.69 11.89 80.57
N LYS A 397 25.32 12.71 81.43
CA LYS A 397 26.17 13.83 80.96
C LYS A 397 27.53 13.26 80.59
N LEU A 398 27.94 13.43 79.33
CA LEU A 398 29.33 13.19 78.92
C LEU A 398 30.24 14.20 79.63
N PRO A 399 31.43 13.81 80.13
CA PRO A 399 32.37 14.74 80.78
C PRO A 399 32.83 15.82 79.79
N PRO A 400 32.98 17.09 80.20
CA PRO A 400 33.63 18.10 79.38
C PRO A 400 35.16 17.88 79.43
N ASP A 401 35.79 18.08 78.28
CA ASP A 401 37.23 18.09 77.97
C ASP A 401 37.91 16.76 77.61
N ALA A 402 37.88 16.48 76.30
CA ALA A 402 39.06 16.16 75.48
C ALA A 402 38.93 16.84 74.12
#